data_AF-A0A5C7XLA0-F1
#
_entry.id   AF-A0A5C7XLA0-F1
#
_cell.length_a   1.000
_cell.length_b   1.000
_cell.length_c   1.000
_cell.angle_alpha   90.00
_cell.angle_beta   90.00
_cell.angle_gamma   90.00
#
_symmetry.space_group_name_H-M   'P 1'
#
loop_
_entity.id
_entity.type
_entity.pdbx_description
1 polymer ?
#
loop_
_entity_poly.entity_id
_entity_poly.type
_entity_poly.pdbx_seq_one_letter_code
_entity_poly.pdbx_strand_id
1 'polypeptide(L)'
;MDAGTGRALPSNIPDYLEHLRRALAGADPALIQDALYDAEEYLRSELAENPGKSEAEVIAQVASSYGAPDEVADIYRDTEVKVQTALRAPPPRKARSLLGRFFGVIADPRAYAALFYMVLSLATGIFYFTWVTTGLSLSIGLAVLIVGIPFTILFFGSIRVLALVEGRIVEVMLGERMPRRPLYGDRGKPLMQKIAGLFTDPRSWTTLLYMALMMPLGTAYFTIAVTAIAVSLSFIAAPVAVWLGYATVNPDFEGWMLLGVQDGVFGTSLGYVALPLLFATGVALFFLTLHLARGIGYLHGHLAKHLLVKTAQYA
;
A
#
# COMPACT_ATOMS: atom_id res chain seq x y z
N MET A 1 43.83 -15.22 -17.28
CA MET A 1 44.54 -15.24 -16.00
C MET A 1 44.39 -13.85 -15.42
N ASP A 2 43.38 -13.65 -14.59
CA ASP A 2 43.28 -12.45 -13.75
C ASP A 2 43.21 -12.94 -12.31
N ALA A 3 44.11 -12.41 -11.49
CA ALA A 3 44.38 -12.89 -10.16
C ALA A 3 43.24 -12.49 -9.21
N GLY A 4 42.45 -13.48 -8.77
CA GLY A 4 41.53 -13.33 -7.66
C GLY A 4 42.31 -12.87 -6.43
N THR A 5 42.09 -11.63 -6.01
CA THR A 5 42.62 -11.11 -4.76
C THR A 5 42.07 -11.95 -3.61
N GLY A 6 42.92 -12.80 -3.03
CA GLY A 6 42.61 -13.57 -1.83
C GLY A 6 42.33 -12.62 -0.65
N ARG A 7 41.07 -12.26 -0.45
CA ARG A 7 40.59 -11.70 0.80
C ARG A 7 40.36 -12.84 1.79
N ALA A 8 40.83 -12.65 3.02
CA ALA A 8 40.64 -13.62 4.09
C ALA A 8 39.15 -13.97 4.23
N LEU A 9 38.84 -15.26 4.34
CA LEU A 9 37.49 -15.72 4.58
C LEU A 9 37.00 -15.16 5.93
N PRO A 10 35.78 -14.61 5.98
CA PRO A 10 35.21 -14.07 7.21
C PRO A 10 35.07 -15.18 8.27
N SER A 11 35.29 -14.82 9.53
CA SER A 11 35.37 -15.77 10.65
C SER A 11 34.08 -15.88 11.47
N ASN A 12 33.08 -15.03 11.18
CA ASN A 12 31.77 -15.03 11.82
C ASN A 12 30.68 -14.63 10.81
N ILE A 13 29.42 -14.96 11.13
CA ILE A 13 28.27 -14.74 10.23
C ILE A 13 28.08 -13.24 9.89
N PRO A 14 28.15 -12.29 10.86
CA PRO A 14 28.05 -10.86 10.55
C PRO A 14 29.07 -10.37 9.51
N ASP A 15 30.32 -10.83 9.60
CA ASP A 15 31.37 -10.43 8.67
C ASP A 15 31.16 -11.02 7.26
N TYR A 16 30.61 -12.25 7.17
CA TYR A 16 30.22 -12.86 5.90
C TYR A 16 29.10 -12.05 5.22
N LEU A 17 28.08 -11.67 5.97
CA LEU A 17 26.94 -10.90 5.46
C LEU A 17 27.34 -9.47 5.06
N GLU A 18 28.23 -8.82 5.81
CA GLU A 18 28.77 -7.51 5.46
C GLU A 18 29.61 -7.58 4.18
N HIS A 19 30.38 -8.66 3.98
CA HIS A 19 31.14 -8.86 2.75
C HIS A 19 30.20 -9.10 1.55
N LEU A 20 29.21 -9.97 1.69
CA LEU A 20 28.18 -10.23 0.67
C LEU A 20 27.41 -8.94 0.30
N ARG A 21 27.07 -8.11 1.30
CA ARG A 21 26.42 -6.82 1.09
C ARG A 21 27.28 -5.87 0.25
N ARG A 22 28.59 -5.81 0.52
CA ARG A 22 29.52 -4.99 -0.26
C ARG A 22 29.69 -5.53 -1.68
N ALA A 23 29.77 -6.85 -1.83
CA ALA A 23 29.85 -7.50 -3.12
C ALA A 23 28.61 -7.20 -3.99
N LEU A 24 27.42 -7.13 -3.38
CA LEU A 24 26.15 -6.78 -4.02
C LEU A 24 25.88 -5.27 -4.14
N ALA A 25 26.85 -4.40 -3.83
CA ALA A 25 26.68 -2.95 -3.96
C ALA A 25 26.26 -2.57 -5.39
N GLY A 26 25.21 -1.75 -5.51
CA GLY A 26 24.63 -1.31 -6.78
C GLY A 26 23.52 -2.19 -7.35
N ALA A 27 23.21 -3.33 -6.73
CA ALA A 27 22.06 -4.16 -7.08
C ALA A 27 20.73 -3.59 -6.53
N ASP A 28 19.60 -4.15 -6.97
CA ASP A 28 18.27 -3.79 -6.44
C ASP A 28 18.22 -4.05 -4.92
N PRO A 29 17.72 -3.10 -4.09
CA PRO A 29 17.69 -3.27 -2.65
C PRO A 29 16.93 -4.50 -2.16
N ALA A 30 15.91 -4.97 -2.91
CA ALA A 30 15.18 -6.19 -2.56
C ALA A 30 16.04 -7.45 -2.80
N LEU A 31 16.80 -7.49 -3.90
CA LEU A 31 17.75 -8.58 -4.16
C LEU A 31 18.81 -8.67 -3.06
N ILE A 32 19.37 -7.53 -2.66
CA ILE A 32 20.36 -7.47 -1.57
C ILE A 32 19.75 -8.03 -0.28
N GLN A 33 18.52 -7.65 0.04
CA GLN A 33 17.84 -8.11 1.24
C GLN A 33 17.55 -9.63 1.21
N ASP A 34 17.08 -10.16 0.08
CA ASP A 34 16.77 -11.58 -0.06
C ASP A 34 18.05 -12.43 0.00
N ALA A 35 19.11 -12.02 -0.69
CA ALA A 35 20.40 -12.71 -0.67
C ALA A 35 21.04 -12.76 0.73
N LEU A 36 20.99 -11.66 1.48
CA LEU A 36 21.50 -11.62 2.85
C LEU A 36 20.67 -12.50 3.80
N TYR A 37 19.36 -12.55 3.59
CA TYR A 37 18.47 -13.35 4.42
C TYR A 37 18.70 -14.85 4.21
N ASP A 38 18.72 -15.29 2.95
CA ASP A 38 18.95 -16.70 2.60
C ASP A 38 20.32 -17.18 3.09
N ALA A 39 21.35 -16.34 2.90
CA ALA A 39 22.71 -16.65 3.37
C ALA A 39 22.78 -16.74 4.90
N GLU A 40 22.11 -15.84 5.64
CA GLU A 40 22.09 -15.90 7.11
C GLU A 40 21.35 -17.14 7.61
N GLU A 41 20.20 -17.47 7.02
CA GLU A 41 19.41 -18.64 7.40
C GLU A 41 20.19 -19.93 7.18
N TYR A 42 20.83 -20.07 6.02
CA TYR A 42 21.65 -21.23 5.67
C TYR A 42 22.88 -21.36 6.59
N LEU A 43 23.61 -20.27 6.84
CA LEU A 43 24.78 -20.30 7.73
C LEU A 43 24.41 -20.66 9.17
N ARG A 44 23.26 -20.19 9.66
CA ARG A 44 22.79 -20.51 11.01
C ARG A 44 22.26 -21.94 11.13
N SER A 45 21.63 -22.49 10.09
CA SER A 45 21.24 -23.91 10.09
C SER A 45 22.47 -24.82 10.10
N GLU A 46 23.48 -24.52 9.28
CA GLU A 46 24.75 -25.26 9.24
C GLU A 46 25.50 -25.21 10.57
N LEU A 47 25.48 -24.07 11.26
CA LEU A 47 26.05 -23.93 12.60
C LEU A 47 25.30 -24.79 13.64
N ALA A 48 23.97 -24.85 13.55
CA ALA A 48 23.14 -25.65 14.45
C ALA A 48 23.32 -27.17 14.23
N GLU A 49 23.59 -27.59 13.00
CA GLU A 49 23.87 -28.99 12.65
C GLU A 49 25.31 -29.43 12.98
N ASN A 50 26.23 -28.48 13.22
CA ASN A 50 27.62 -28.73 13.57
C ASN A 50 28.02 -28.16 14.96
N PRO A 51 27.39 -28.61 16.08
CA PRO A 51 27.61 -28.04 17.40
C PRO A 51 29.03 -28.23 17.98
N GLY A 52 29.85 -29.08 17.36
CA GLY A 52 31.24 -29.36 17.78
C GLY A 52 32.31 -28.57 17.02
N LYS A 53 31.94 -27.74 16.04
CA LYS A 53 32.88 -26.94 15.24
C LYS A 53 32.80 -25.47 15.64
N SER A 54 33.91 -24.76 15.50
CA SER A 54 33.91 -23.31 15.68
C SER A 54 33.19 -22.61 14.53
N GLU A 55 32.61 -21.44 14.79
CA GLU A 55 31.86 -20.66 13.79
C GLU A 55 32.69 -20.39 12.53
N ALA A 56 34.00 -20.13 12.69
CA ALA A 56 34.92 -19.91 11.58
C ALA A 56 35.14 -21.16 10.71
N GLU A 57 35.17 -22.36 11.30
CA GLU A 57 35.32 -23.61 10.56
C GLU A 57 34.07 -23.95 9.75
N VAL A 58 32.89 -23.70 10.31
CA VAL A 58 31.61 -23.90 9.61
C VAL A 58 31.50 -22.91 8.44
N ILE A 59 31.88 -21.65 8.62
CA ILE A 59 31.85 -20.65 7.54
C ILE A 59 32.87 -20.98 6.44
N ALA A 60 34.07 -21.44 6.79
CA ALA A 60 35.06 -21.88 5.80
C ALA A 60 34.57 -23.10 5.01
N GLN A 61 33.93 -24.04 5.68
CA GLN A 61 33.31 -25.21 5.05
C GLN A 61 32.19 -24.79 4.10
N VAL A 62 31.28 -23.92 4.55
CA VAL A 62 30.17 -23.40 3.73
C VAL A 62 30.70 -22.57 2.56
N ALA A 63 31.71 -21.74 2.76
CA ALA A 63 32.32 -20.98 1.66
C ALA A 63 32.95 -21.90 0.61
N SER A 64 33.44 -23.08 1.00
CA SER A 64 33.97 -24.08 0.06
C SER A 64 32.90 -24.86 -0.71
N SER A 65 31.71 -25.08 -0.13
CA SER A 65 30.63 -25.88 -0.71
C SER A 65 29.57 -25.03 -1.43
N TYR A 66 29.22 -23.89 -0.84
CA TYR A 66 28.18 -22.97 -1.27
C TYR A 66 28.75 -21.76 -2.05
N GLY A 67 30.03 -21.48 -1.89
CA GLY A 67 30.76 -20.42 -2.59
C GLY A 67 31.18 -19.27 -1.67
N ALA A 68 32.24 -18.56 -2.09
CA ALA A 68 32.70 -17.37 -1.39
C ALA A 68 31.66 -16.22 -1.53
N PRO A 69 31.65 -15.23 -0.62
CA PRO A 69 30.68 -14.12 -0.66
C PRO A 69 30.59 -13.41 -2.02
N ASP A 70 31.71 -13.27 -2.72
CA ASP A 70 31.76 -12.63 -4.05
C ASP A 70 31.15 -13.53 -5.15
N GLU A 71 31.38 -14.84 -5.09
CA GLU A 71 30.81 -15.81 -6.04
C GLU A 71 29.29 -15.94 -5.85
N VAL A 72 28.83 -15.95 -4.60
CA VAL A 72 27.40 -15.93 -4.26
C VAL A 72 26.75 -14.65 -4.79
N ALA A 73 27.41 -13.49 -4.63
CA ALA A 73 26.90 -12.23 -5.16
C ALA A 73 26.70 -12.24 -6.68
N ASP A 74 27.64 -12.84 -7.42
CA ASP A 74 27.55 -12.94 -8.88
C ASP A 74 26.42 -13.89 -9.32
N ILE A 75 26.20 -15.00 -8.61
CA ILE A 75 25.06 -15.91 -8.85
C ILE A 75 23.73 -15.17 -8.68
N TYR A 76 23.59 -14.35 -7.62
CA TYR A 76 22.37 -13.57 -7.38
C TYR A 76 22.15 -12.50 -8.46
N ARG A 77 23.21 -11.82 -8.93
CA ARG A 77 23.12 -10.85 -10.04
C ARG A 77 22.65 -11.49 -11.34
N ASP A 78 23.26 -12.60 -11.72
CA ASP A 78 22.92 -13.30 -12.97
C ASP A 78 21.51 -13.89 -12.93
N THR A 79 21.11 -14.43 -11.78
CA THR A 79 19.78 -14.97 -11.56
C THR A 79 18.73 -13.86 -11.66
N GLU A 80 18.97 -12.71 -11.02
CA GLU A 80 18.06 -11.57 -11.08
C GLU A 80 17.88 -11.04 -12.50
N VAL A 81 18.97 -10.92 -13.27
CA VAL A 81 18.89 -10.45 -14.68
C VAL A 81 18.06 -11.41 -15.53
N LYS A 82 18.25 -12.72 -15.38
CA LYS A 82 17.47 -13.75 -16.10
C LYS A 82 16.00 -13.73 -15.68
N VAL A 83 15.73 -13.64 -14.39
CA VAL A 83 14.36 -13.59 -13.84
C VAL A 83 13.64 -12.31 -14.28
N GLN A 84 14.28 -11.14 -14.19
CA GLN A 84 13.70 -9.89 -14.66
C GLN A 84 13.43 -9.89 -16.16
N THR A 85 14.33 -10.49 -16.95
CA THR A 85 14.15 -10.61 -18.39
C THR A 85 13.00 -11.55 -18.74
N ALA A 86 12.88 -12.68 -18.04
CA ALA A 86 11.81 -13.66 -18.25
C ALA A 86 10.44 -13.16 -17.76
N LEU A 87 10.39 -12.36 -16.69
CA LEU A 87 9.17 -11.78 -16.14
C LEU A 87 8.77 -10.46 -16.81
N ARG A 88 9.53 -9.99 -17.81
CA ARG A 88 9.26 -8.73 -18.51
C ARG A 88 7.98 -8.86 -19.34
N ALA A 89 6.86 -8.46 -18.75
CA ALA A 89 5.58 -8.45 -19.43
C ALA A 89 5.64 -7.56 -20.70
N PRO A 90 4.97 -7.97 -21.80
CA PRO A 90 4.92 -7.17 -23.01
C PRO A 90 4.34 -5.78 -22.70
N PRO A 91 4.93 -4.69 -23.25
CA PRO A 91 4.50 -3.34 -22.93
C PRO A 91 3.04 -3.14 -23.38
N PRO A 92 2.17 -2.62 -22.52
CA PRO A 92 0.76 -2.42 -22.85
C PRO A 92 0.64 -1.46 -24.03
N ARG A 93 -0.25 -1.78 -24.99
CA ARG A 93 -0.52 -0.94 -26.16
C ARG A 93 -1.07 0.42 -25.69
N LYS A 94 -0.24 1.47 -25.74
CA LYS A 94 -0.64 2.83 -25.37
C LYS A 94 -1.69 3.34 -26.37
N ALA A 95 -2.84 3.80 -25.87
CA ALA A 95 -3.85 4.47 -26.68
C ALA A 95 -3.26 5.72 -27.36
N ARG A 96 -3.42 5.79 -28.70
CA ARG A 96 -2.82 6.83 -29.55
C ARG A 96 -3.58 8.17 -29.51
N SER A 97 -4.84 8.22 -29.08
CA SER A 97 -5.69 9.44 -29.06
C SER A 97 -6.07 9.90 -27.65
N LEU A 98 -6.32 11.20 -27.48
CA LEU A 98 -6.76 11.80 -26.19
C LEU A 98 -8.12 11.25 -25.74
N LEU A 99 -9.08 11.12 -26.65
CA LEU A 99 -10.39 10.51 -26.38
C LEU A 99 -10.25 9.03 -26.00
N GLY A 100 -9.37 8.28 -26.66
CA GLY A 100 -9.10 6.88 -26.32
C GLY A 100 -8.46 6.70 -24.94
N ARG A 101 -7.68 7.68 -24.47
CA ARG A 101 -7.14 7.69 -23.09
C ARG A 101 -8.20 8.02 -22.06
N PHE A 102 -9.09 8.96 -22.37
CA PHE A 102 -10.19 9.36 -21.49
C PHE A 102 -11.20 8.21 -21.33
N PHE A 103 -11.72 7.69 -22.43
CA PHE A 103 -12.67 6.56 -22.35
C PHE A 103 -12.00 5.23 -21.97
N GLY A 104 -10.68 5.10 -22.13
CA GLY A 104 -9.94 3.90 -21.75
C GLY A 104 -9.95 3.60 -20.24
N VAL A 105 -10.32 4.55 -19.38
CA VAL A 105 -10.37 4.36 -17.92
C VAL A 105 -11.40 3.31 -17.50
N ILE A 106 -12.45 3.09 -18.31
CA ILE A 106 -13.48 2.07 -18.04
C ILE A 106 -12.93 0.64 -18.13
N ALA A 107 -11.82 0.45 -18.84
CA ALA A 107 -11.14 -0.83 -18.95
C ALA A 107 -9.99 -0.97 -17.93
N ASP A 108 -9.75 0.05 -17.08
CA ASP A 108 -8.70 0.06 -16.07
C ASP A 108 -9.25 -0.47 -14.73
N PRO A 109 -8.91 -1.70 -14.32
CA PRO A 109 -9.42 -2.26 -13.05
C PRO A 109 -9.02 -1.42 -11.83
N ARG A 110 -7.92 -0.67 -11.93
CA ARG A 110 -7.42 0.16 -10.82
C ARG A 110 -8.31 1.36 -10.55
N ALA A 111 -9.01 1.89 -11.55
CA ALA A 111 -9.96 2.98 -11.35
C ALA A 111 -11.13 2.53 -10.46
N TYR A 112 -11.65 1.32 -10.70
CA TYR A 112 -12.71 0.72 -9.89
C TYR A 112 -12.22 0.33 -8.50
N ALA A 113 -11.03 -0.26 -8.39
CA ALA A 113 -10.43 -0.61 -7.11
C ALA A 113 -10.18 0.65 -6.25
N ALA A 114 -9.71 1.74 -6.86
CA ALA A 114 -9.56 3.02 -6.17
C ALA A 114 -10.90 3.64 -5.77
N LEU A 115 -11.93 3.57 -6.62
CA LEU A 115 -13.28 4.02 -6.29
C LEU A 115 -13.87 3.22 -5.11
N PHE A 116 -13.68 1.91 -5.11
CA PHE A 116 -14.08 1.04 -4.02
C PHE A 116 -13.32 1.37 -2.73
N TYR A 117 -12.01 1.60 -2.83
CA TYR A 117 -11.19 2.07 -1.72
C TYR A 117 -11.71 3.39 -1.14
N MET A 118 -12.11 4.36 -1.97
CA MET A 118 -12.68 5.63 -1.49
C MET A 118 -13.94 5.41 -0.64
N VAL A 119 -14.81 4.47 -1.03
CA VAL A 119 -16.00 4.14 -0.22
C VAL A 119 -15.60 3.41 1.07
N LEU A 120 -14.69 2.44 0.98
CA LEU A 120 -14.19 1.68 2.12
C LEU A 120 -13.44 2.56 3.13
N SER A 121 -12.78 3.62 2.67
CA SER A 121 -11.92 4.49 3.47
C SER A 121 -12.63 5.21 4.60
N LEU A 122 -13.95 5.43 4.50
CA LEU A 122 -14.74 5.95 5.61
C LEU A 122 -14.81 4.93 6.76
N ALA A 123 -15.09 3.67 6.45
CA ALA A 123 -15.19 2.60 7.44
C ALA A 123 -13.84 2.34 8.11
N THR A 124 -12.75 2.25 7.32
CA THR A 124 -11.40 2.08 7.88
C THR A 124 -10.96 3.33 8.64
N GLY A 125 -11.28 4.52 8.14
CA GLY A 125 -11.00 5.79 8.81
C GLY A 125 -11.66 5.93 10.18
N ILE A 126 -12.94 5.58 10.32
CA ILE A 126 -13.64 5.55 11.61
C ILE A 126 -12.95 4.56 12.55
N PHE A 127 -12.72 3.32 12.09
CA PHE A 127 -12.11 2.29 12.90
C PHE A 127 -10.71 2.69 13.41
N TYR A 128 -9.85 3.17 12.52
CA TYR A 128 -8.49 3.59 12.87
C TYR A 128 -8.46 4.78 13.81
N PHE A 129 -9.27 5.80 13.55
CA PHE A 129 -9.34 6.97 14.41
C PHE A 129 -9.86 6.66 15.80
N THR A 130 -10.95 5.86 15.90
CA THR A 130 -11.46 5.40 17.19
C THR A 130 -10.42 4.58 17.92
N TRP A 131 -9.75 3.64 17.23
CA TRP A 131 -8.72 2.80 17.84
C TRP A 131 -7.56 3.61 18.40
N VAL A 132 -7.01 4.55 17.62
CA VAL A 132 -5.91 5.43 18.05
C VAL A 132 -6.33 6.32 19.20
N THR A 133 -7.47 6.99 19.10
CA THR A 133 -7.93 7.95 20.11
C THR A 133 -8.19 7.25 21.44
N THR A 134 -8.87 6.09 21.40
CA THR A 134 -9.18 5.32 22.60
C THR A 134 -7.92 4.69 23.20
N GLY A 135 -7.09 4.07 22.36
CA GLY A 135 -5.86 3.41 22.79
C GLY A 135 -4.85 4.39 23.38
N LEU A 136 -4.64 5.55 22.77
CA LEU A 136 -3.74 6.57 23.30
C LEU A 136 -4.27 7.16 24.62
N SER A 137 -5.57 7.43 24.71
CA SER A 137 -6.20 7.92 25.94
C SER A 137 -6.08 6.92 27.09
N LEU A 138 -6.32 5.63 26.82
CA LEU A 138 -6.15 4.57 27.80
C LEU A 138 -4.68 4.36 28.18
N SER A 139 -3.75 4.42 27.22
CA SER A 139 -2.32 4.32 27.51
C SER A 139 -1.84 5.42 28.45
N ILE A 140 -2.25 6.67 28.23
CA ILE A 140 -1.90 7.79 29.09
C ILE A 140 -2.60 7.67 30.46
N GLY A 141 -3.90 7.36 30.47
CA GLY A 141 -4.67 7.24 31.71
C GLY A 141 -4.23 6.08 32.60
N LEU A 142 -3.88 4.95 32.00
CA LEU A 142 -3.39 3.76 32.71
C LEU A 142 -1.90 3.85 33.03
N ALA A 143 -1.14 4.83 32.52
CA ALA A 143 0.31 4.94 32.76
C ALA A 143 0.67 5.07 34.25
N VAL A 144 -0.24 5.62 35.07
CA VAL A 144 -0.08 5.71 36.53
C VAL A 144 -0.24 4.34 37.22
N LEU A 145 -0.90 3.40 36.55
CA LEU A 145 -1.15 2.05 37.03
C LEU A 145 -0.10 1.06 36.49
N ILE A 146 0.19 0.03 37.27
CA ILE A 146 1.10 -1.07 36.87
C ILE A 146 0.61 -1.74 35.57
N VAL A 147 -0.72 -1.80 35.36
CA VAL A 147 -1.36 -2.39 34.18
C VAL A 147 -1.18 -1.55 32.91
N GLY A 148 -0.81 -0.26 33.04
CA GLY A 148 -0.64 0.62 31.88
C GLY A 148 0.51 0.22 30.95
N ILE A 149 1.60 -0.33 31.50
CA ILE A 149 2.75 -0.75 30.70
C ILE A 149 2.36 -1.93 29.77
N PRO A 150 1.81 -3.05 30.28
CA PRO A 150 1.31 -4.13 29.42
C PRO A 150 0.29 -3.67 28.38
N PHE A 151 -0.67 -2.82 28.77
CA PHE A 151 -1.67 -2.29 27.86
C PHE A 151 -1.03 -1.49 26.72
N THR A 152 -0.09 -0.61 27.03
CA THR A 152 0.56 0.25 26.03
C THR A 152 1.40 -0.56 25.05
N ILE A 153 2.10 -1.60 25.53
CA ILE A 153 2.81 -2.54 24.65
C ILE A 153 1.84 -3.22 23.68
N LEU A 154 0.69 -3.69 24.18
CA LEU A 154 -0.34 -4.33 23.36
C LEU A 154 -0.96 -3.34 22.35
N PHE A 155 -1.18 -2.10 22.76
CA PHE A 155 -1.67 -1.03 21.88
C PHE A 155 -0.69 -0.76 20.73
N PHE A 156 0.59 -0.46 20.99
CA PHE A 156 1.56 -0.23 19.91
C PHE A 156 1.78 -1.49 19.05
N GLY A 157 1.71 -2.69 19.64
CA GLY A 157 1.69 -3.94 18.90
C GLY A 157 0.51 -4.03 17.92
N SER A 158 -0.70 -3.67 18.37
CA SER A 158 -1.89 -3.64 17.53
C SER A 158 -1.78 -2.63 16.38
N ILE A 159 -1.21 -1.45 16.62
CA ILE A 159 -0.97 -0.42 15.59
C ILE A 159 -0.07 -0.95 14.48
N ARG A 160 0.98 -1.71 14.82
CA ARG A 160 1.86 -2.34 13.83
C ARG A 160 1.11 -3.38 12.98
N VAL A 161 0.23 -4.18 13.59
CA VAL A 161 -0.60 -5.14 12.85
C VAL A 161 -1.57 -4.42 11.92
N LEU A 162 -2.27 -3.39 12.40
CA LEU A 162 -3.20 -2.60 11.60
C LEU A 162 -2.52 -1.88 10.43
N ALA A 163 -1.29 -1.41 10.62
CA ALA A 163 -0.49 -0.81 9.55
C ALA A 163 -0.15 -1.82 8.43
N LEU A 164 0.05 -3.10 8.77
CA LEU A 164 0.26 -4.16 7.77
C LEU A 164 -1.03 -4.46 7.01
N VAL A 165 -2.17 -4.49 7.71
CA VAL A 165 -3.48 -4.67 7.08
C VAL A 165 -3.76 -3.54 6.10
N GLU A 166 -3.58 -2.28 6.51
CA GLU A 166 -3.79 -1.15 5.63
C GLU A 166 -2.79 -1.13 4.46
N GLY A 167 -1.51 -1.39 4.74
CA GLY A 167 -0.50 -1.53 3.69
C GLY A 167 -0.90 -2.57 2.64
N ARG A 168 -1.55 -3.67 3.07
CA ARG A 168 -2.06 -4.71 2.17
C ARG A 168 -3.29 -4.25 1.38
N ILE A 169 -4.23 -3.54 2.01
CA ILE A 169 -5.39 -2.97 1.33
C ILE A 169 -4.92 -2.00 0.24
N VAL A 170 -3.98 -1.11 0.57
CA VAL A 170 -3.38 -0.16 -0.38
C VAL A 170 -2.61 -0.86 -1.50
N GLU A 171 -1.81 -1.89 -1.19
CA GLU A 171 -1.07 -2.66 -2.19
C GLU A 171 -2.01 -3.36 -3.18
N VAL A 172 -3.07 -4.00 -2.67
CA VAL A 172 -4.03 -4.76 -3.48
C VAL A 172 -4.94 -3.85 -4.30
N MET A 173 -5.48 -2.79 -3.69
CA MET A 173 -6.49 -1.94 -4.35
C MET A 173 -5.87 -0.83 -5.19
N LEU A 174 -4.76 -0.23 -4.74
CA LEU A 174 -4.14 0.93 -5.39
C LEU A 174 -2.92 0.55 -6.23
N GLY A 175 -2.38 -0.67 -6.05
CA GLY A 175 -1.26 -1.19 -6.82
C GLY A 175 0.09 -0.57 -6.46
N GLU A 176 0.16 0.19 -5.36
CA GLU A 176 1.41 0.76 -4.86
C GLU A 176 2.15 -0.28 -4.02
N ARG A 177 3.36 -0.65 -4.42
CA ARG A 177 4.13 -1.69 -3.74
C ARG A 177 4.54 -1.22 -2.34
N MET A 178 3.98 -1.86 -1.31
CA MET A 178 4.38 -1.71 0.09
C MET A 178 5.44 -2.76 0.46
N PRO A 179 6.49 -2.42 1.25
CA PRO A 179 7.40 -3.41 1.78
C PRO A 179 6.69 -4.32 2.78
N ARG A 180 6.85 -5.63 2.57
CA ARG A 180 6.06 -6.68 3.24
C ARG A 180 6.66 -7.15 4.57
N ARG A 181 7.91 -6.77 4.87
CA ARG A 181 8.65 -7.28 6.04
C ARG A 181 9.01 -6.13 6.98
N PRO A 182 8.79 -6.26 8.30
CA PRO A 182 9.38 -5.32 9.26
C PRO A 182 10.90 -5.37 9.16
N LEU A 183 11.57 -4.22 9.28
CA LEU A 183 13.02 -4.18 9.41
C LEU A 183 13.40 -4.96 10.68
N TYR A 184 14.22 -6.01 10.52
CA TYR A 184 14.72 -6.85 11.59
C TYR A 184 15.71 -6.05 12.47
N GLY A 185 15.20 -5.12 13.27
CA GLY A 185 16.03 -4.27 14.14
C GLY A 185 16.28 -4.82 15.55
N ASP A 186 15.57 -5.88 15.96
CA ASP A 186 15.40 -6.19 17.39
C ASP A 186 15.71 -7.65 17.81
N ARG A 187 16.28 -8.49 16.93
CA ARG A 187 16.79 -9.80 17.36
C ARG A 187 18.06 -9.60 18.20
N GLY A 188 18.01 -9.98 19.48
CA GLY A 188 19.13 -9.90 20.43
C GLY A 188 19.04 -8.79 21.49
N LYS A 189 18.12 -7.81 21.38
CA LYS A 189 18.00 -6.75 22.39
C LYS A 189 17.26 -7.21 23.67
N PRO A 190 17.70 -6.78 24.86
CA PRO A 190 16.99 -7.05 26.11
C PRO A 190 15.57 -6.44 26.08
N LEU A 191 14.65 -7.08 26.80
CA LEU A 191 13.21 -6.77 26.76
C LEU A 191 12.91 -5.29 27.10
N MET A 192 13.68 -4.68 28.00
CA MET A 192 13.57 -3.26 28.32
C MET A 192 13.97 -2.33 27.16
N GLN A 193 15.01 -2.68 26.39
CA GLN A 193 15.40 -1.88 25.22
C GLN A 193 14.37 -1.99 24.10
N LYS A 194 13.69 -3.14 23.96
CA LYS A 194 12.56 -3.31 23.03
C LYS A 194 11.37 -2.45 23.42
N ILE A 195 11.06 -2.37 24.72
CA ILE A 195 9.97 -1.53 25.24
C ILE A 195 10.31 -0.05 25.06
N ALA A 196 11.52 0.38 25.42
CA ALA A 196 11.97 1.76 25.20
C ALA A 196 11.96 2.14 23.71
N GLY A 197 12.36 1.22 22.84
CA GLY A 197 12.32 1.38 21.38
C GLY A 197 10.91 1.61 20.83
N LEU A 198 9.87 0.99 21.40
CA LEU A 198 8.48 1.21 20.97
C LEU A 198 8.02 2.67 21.10
N PHE A 199 8.48 3.37 22.15
CA PHE A 199 8.13 4.77 22.44
C PHE A 199 8.99 5.79 21.68
N THR A 200 10.24 5.43 21.40
CA THR A 200 11.21 6.33 20.74
C THR A 200 11.25 6.16 19.22
N ASP A 201 10.68 5.07 18.69
CA ASP A 201 10.61 4.81 17.25
C ASP A 201 9.72 5.85 16.53
N PRO A 202 10.29 6.71 15.66
CA PRO A 202 9.52 7.70 14.89
C PRO A 202 8.42 7.07 14.05
N ARG A 203 8.58 5.80 13.64
CA ARG A 203 7.59 5.06 12.85
C ARG A 203 6.28 4.85 13.60
N SER A 204 6.33 4.60 14.90
CA SER A 204 5.13 4.45 15.73
C SER A 204 4.27 5.72 15.65
N TRP A 205 4.91 6.88 15.73
CA TRP A 205 4.26 8.18 15.68
C TRP A 205 3.72 8.52 14.29
N THR A 206 4.46 8.24 13.21
CA THR A 206 3.93 8.47 11.85
C THR A 206 2.80 7.52 11.51
N THR A 207 2.81 6.30 12.04
CA THR A 207 1.70 5.35 11.89
C THR A 207 0.46 5.84 12.65
N LEU A 208 0.60 6.31 13.89
CA LEU A 208 -0.51 6.89 14.65
C LEU A 208 -1.09 8.13 13.94
N LEU A 209 -0.22 9.01 13.42
CA LEU A 209 -0.62 10.17 12.64
C LEU A 209 -1.40 9.75 11.39
N TYR A 210 -0.89 8.76 10.64
CA TYR A 210 -1.58 8.21 9.47
C TYR A 210 -2.99 7.72 9.84
N MET A 211 -3.09 6.88 10.88
CA MET A 211 -4.36 6.32 11.35
C MET A 211 -5.35 7.41 11.82
N ALA A 212 -4.86 8.48 12.42
CA ALA A 212 -5.68 9.64 12.77
C ALA A 212 -6.14 10.43 11.52
N LEU A 213 -5.26 10.61 10.53
CA LEU A 213 -5.57 11.27 9.25
C LEU A 213 -6.57 10.48 8.39
N MET A 214 -6.71 9.18 8.60
CA MET A 214 -7.64 8.35 7.83
C MET A 214 -9.11 8.74 8.05
N MET A 215 -9.48 9.36 9.17
CA MET A 215 -10.85 9.86 9.36
C MET A 215 -11.19 11.05 8.44
N PRO A 216 -10.46 12.18 8.45
CA PRO A 216 -10.75 13.29 7.55
C PRO A 216 -10.56 12.90 6.08
N LEU A 217 -9.53 12.12 5.76
CA LEU A 217 -9.32 11.63 4.40
C LEU A 217 -10.43 10.69 3.94
N GLY A 218 -10.82 9.73 4.78
CA GLY A 218 -11.88 8.77 4.49
C GLY A 218 -13.24 9.44 4.27
N THR A 219 -13.54 10.45 5.08
CA THR A 219 -14.73 11.30 4.90
C THR A 219 -14.70 12.02 3.55
N ALA A 220 -13.59 12.68 3.23
CA ALA A 220 -13.44 13.40 1.96
C ALA A 220 -13.57 12.46 0.76
N TYR A 221 -12.89 11.32 0.78
CA TYR A 221 -12.94 10.33 -0.30
C TYR A 221 -14.33 9.74 -0.49
N PHE A 222 -14.98 9.34 0.60
CA PHE A 222 -16.35 8.80 0.56
C PHE A 222 -17.33 9.84 0.00
N THR A 223 -17.29 11.08 0.52
CA THR A 223 -18.17 12.14 0.05
C THR A 223 -17.96 12.41 -1.43
N ILE A 224 -16.72 12.53 -1.89
CA ILE A 224 -16.41 12.75 -3.32
C ILE A 224 -16.92 11.57 -4.17
N ALA A 225 -16.65 10.32 -3.76
CA ALA A 225 -17.07 9.15 -4.53
C ALA A 225 -18.60 9.06 -4.64
N VAL A 226 -19.30 9.12 -3.51
CA VAL A 226 -20.76 8.98 -3.46
C VAL A 226 -21.45 10.12 -4.22
N THR A 227 -21.02 11.37 -4.02
CA THR A 227 -21.61 12.52 -4.73
C THR A 227 -21.36 12.45 -6.22
N ALA A 228 -20.13 12.16 -6.66
CA ALA A 228 -19.79 12.10 -8.08
C ALA A 228 -20.51 10.95 -8.81
N ILE A 229 -20.61 9.77 -8.16
CA ILE A 229 -21.41 8.65 -8.69
C ILE A 229 -22.90 9.03 -8.72
N ALA A 230 -23.47 9.53 -7.63
CA ALA A 230 -24.89 9.85 -7.56
C ALA A 230 -25.29 10.91 -8.61
N VAL A 231 -24.49 11.96 -8.79
CA VAL A 231 -24.74 13.01 -9.79
C VAL A 231 -24.62 12.45 -11.21
N SER A 232 -23.53 11.74 -11.52
CA SER A 232 -23.33 11.17 -12.86
C SER A 232 -24.43 10.17 -13.24
N LEU A 233 -24.79 9.26 -12.34
CA LEU A 233 -25.86 8.30 -12.55
C LEU A 233 -27.23 8.97 -12.65
N SER A 234 -27.52 9.99 -11.84
CA SER A 234 -28.79 10.74 -11.95
C SER A 234 -28.92 11.43 -13.30
N PHE A 235 -27.82 12.01 -13.82
CA PHE A 235 -27.80 12.68 -15.12
C PHE A 235 -27.96 11.70 -16.29
N ILE A 236 -27.54 10.45 -16.12
CA ILE A 236 -27.75 9.38 -17.10
C ILE A 236 -29.17 8.81 -16.98
N ALA A 237 -29.62 8.55 -15.75
CA ALA A 237 -30.88 7.88 -15.47
C ALA A 237 -32.09 8.74 -15.86
N ALA A 238 -32.03 10.07 -15.68
CA ALA A 238 -33.16 10.93 -15.98
C ALA A 238 -33.57 10.93 -17.48
N PRO A 239 -32.66 11.18 -18.44
CA PRO A 239 -32.96 11.03 -19.87
C PRO A 239 -33.40 9.62 -20.26
N VAL A 240 -32.73 8.59 -19.71
CA VAL A 240 -33.06 7.18 -20.01
C VAL A 240 -34.46 6.82 -19.54
N ALA A 241 -34.87 7.27 -18.35
CA ALA A 241 -36.22 7.05 -17.84
C ALA A 241 -37.27 7.72 -18.73
N VAL A 242 -37.01 8.94 -19.23
CA VAL A 242 -37.90 9.62 -20.18
C VAL A 242 -37.99 8.87 -21.51
N TRP A 243 -36.86 8.49 -22.10
CA TRP A 243 -36.83 7.80 -23.39
C TRP A 243 -37.48 6.42 -23.35
N LEU A 244 -37.41 5.72 -22.21
CA LEU A 244 -38.07 4.43 -22.00
C LEU A 244 -39.54 4.57 -21.59
N GLY A 245 -40.06 5.78 -21.41
CA GLY A 245 -41.44 6.04 -21.02
C GLY A 245 -41.74 5.83 -19.53
N TYR A 246 -40.73 5.65 -18.68
CA TYR A 246 -40.89 5.57 -17.23
C TYR A 246 -41.00 6.93 -16.54
N ALA A 247 -40.57 8.01 -17.21
CA ALA A 247 -40.68 9.38 -16.72
C ALA A 247 -41.21 10.32 -17.82
N THR A 248 -41.79 11.45 -17.42
CA THR A 248 -42.33 12.46 -18.32
C THR A 248 -41.57 13.77 -18.22
N VAL A 249 -41.49 14.51 -19.32
CA VAL A 249 -41.05 15.91 -19.27
C VAL A 249 -42.25 16.76 -18.92
N ASN A 250 -42.18 17.45 -17.78
CA ASN A 250 -43.20 18.41 -17.38
C ASN A 250 -42.53 19.72 -16.96
N PRO A 251 -42.55 20.77 -17.82
CA PRO A 251 -41.99 22.08 -17.49
C PRO A 251 -42.68 22.76 -16.31
N ASP A 252 -43.91 22.34 -15.99
CA ASP A 252 -44.76 22.93 -14.95
C ASP A 252 -44.53 22.30 -13.56
N PHE A 253 -43.51 21.44 -13.40
CA PHE A 253 -43.07 20.99 -12.07
C PHE A 253 -42.77 22.20 -11.18
N GLU A 254 -43.25 22.20 -9.93
CA GLU A 254 -42.95 23.26 -8.96
C GLU A 254 -41.45 23.27 -8.63
N GLY A 255 -40.68 24.10 -9.32
CA GLY A 255 -39.24 24.29 -9.12
C GLY A 255 -38.35 23.51 -10.09
N TRP A 256 -37.03 23.56 -9.84
CA TRP A 256 -36.06 22.84 -10.67
C TRP A 256 -35.90 21.40 -10.17
N MET A 257 -36.26 20.45 -11.03
CA MET A 257 -36.30 19.03 -10.70
C MET A 257 -35.63 18.21 -11.80
N LEU A 258 -34.49 17.61 -11.45
CA LEU A 258 -33.72 16.76 -12.35
C LEU A 258 -34.46 15.44 -12.64
N LEU A 259 -34.87 14.75 -11.58
CA LEU A 259 -35.68 13.55 -11.60
C LEU A 259 -36.36 13.39 -10.25
N GLY A 260 -37.66 13.17 -10.22
CA GLY A 260 -38.34 12.70 -9.03
C GLY A 260 -39.83 12.49 -9.29
N VAL A 261 -40.64 12.53 -8.23
CA VAL A 261 -42.05 12.16 -8.29
C VAL A 261 -42.93 13.34 -7.87
N GLN A 262 -43.92 13.68 -8.71
CA GLN A 262 -45.06 14.51 -8.33
C GLN A 262 -46.33 13.75 -8.69
N ASP A 263 -47.31 13.72 -7.77
CA ASP A 263 -48.60 13.08 -7.99
C ASP A 263 -48.51 11.61 -8.47
N GLY A 264 -47.48 10.88 -8.02
CA GLY A 264 -47.23 9.48 -8.39
C GLY A 264 -46.61 9.28 -9.78
N VAL A 265 -46.28 10.36 -10.49
CA VAL A 265 -45.65 10.32 -11.81
C VAL A 265 -44.19 10.72 -11.69
N PHE A 266 -43.28 9.89 -12.23
CA PHE A 266 -41.90 10.29 -12.39
C PHE A 266 -41.76 11.34 -13.49
N GLY A 267 -40.99 12.38 -13.23
CA GLY A 267 -40.71 13.35 -14.27
C GLY A 267 -39.52 14.23 -14.02
N THR A 268 -39.20 15.00 -15.06
CA THR A 268 -38.13 15.99 -15.08
C THR A 268 -38.67 17.32 -15.58
N SER A 269 -38.19 18.40 -14.98
CA SER A 269 -38.46 19.78 -15.41
C SER A 269 -37.66 20.17 -16.67
N LEU A 270 -36.73 19.32 -17.10
CA LEU A 270 -35.87 19.58 -18.26
C LEU A 270 -36.63 19.32 -19.56
N GLY A 271 -36.63 20.32 -20.44
CA GLY A 271 -37.19 20.18 -21.79
C GLY A 271 -36.49 19.07 -22.59
N TYR A 272 -37.21 18.45 -23.53
CA TYR A 272 -36.72 17.36 -24.38
C TYR A 272 -35.37 17.65 -25.07
N VAL A 273 -35.11 18.91 -25.42
CA VAL A 273 -33.87 19.35 -26.08
C VAL A 273 -32.66 19.27 -25.14
N ALA A 274 -32.85 19.42 -23.83
CA ALA A 274 -31.76 19.37 -22.85
C ALA A 274 -31.37 17.93 -22.47
N LEU A 275 -32.22 16.93 -22.73
CA LEU A 275 -32.00 15.54 -22.31
C LEU A 275 -30.75 14.90 -22.94
N PRO A 276 -30.47 15.04 -24.26
CA PRO A 276 -29.24 14.49 -24.84
C PRO A 276 -27.97 15.14 -24.26
N LEU A 277 -28.01 16.45 -23.99
CA LEU A 277 -26.90 17.18 -23.37
C LEU A 277 -26.68 16.71 -21.92
N LEU A 278 -27.76 16.53 -21.16
CA LEU A 278 -27.70 16.01 -19.80
C LEU A 278 -27.11 14.59 -19.78
N PHE A 279 -27.56 13.71 -20.68
CA PHE A 279 -27.03 12.36 -20.83
C PHE A 279 -25.53 12.38 -21.14
N ALA A 280 -25.12 13.17 -22.15
CA ALA A 280 -23.71 13.30 -22.51
C ALA A 280 -22.86 13.85 -21.35
N THR A 281 -23.40 14.80 -20.59
CA THR A 281 -22.76 15.37 -19.39
C THR A 281 -22.64 14.31 -18.28
N GLY A 282 -23.69 13.54 -18.03
CA GLY A 282 -23.67 12.45 -17.05
C GLY A 282 -22.65 11.38 -17.38
N VAL A 283 -22.57 10.98 -18.66
CA VAL A 283 -21.52 10.07 -19.15
C VAL A 283 -20.14 10.70 -18.93
N ALA A 284 -19.91 11.94 -19.36
CA ALA A 284 -18.62 12.60 -19.19
C ALA A 284 -18.21 12.71 -17.70
N LEU A 285 -19.16 13.05 -16.81
CA LEU A 285 -18.95 13.09 -15.37
C LEU A 285 -18.61 11.71 -14.81
N PHE A 286 -19.25 10.64 -15.27
CA PHE A 286 -18.92 9.28 -14.84
C PHE A 286 -17.46 8.92 -15.17
N PHE A 287 -17.02 9.23 -16.40
CA PHE A 287 -15.62 9.03 -16.79
C PHE A 287 -14.67 9.92 -15.98
N LEU A 288 -15.05 11.17 -15.69
CA LEU A 288 -14.27 12.06 -14.84
C LEU A 288 -14.14 11.50 -13.42
N THR A 289 -15.20 10.93 -12.85
CA THR A 289 -15.20 10.26 -11.54
C THR A 289 -14.17 9.13 -11.49
N LEU A 290 -14.09 8.30 -12.53
CA LEU A 290 -13.10 7.22 -12.59
C LEU A 290 -11.66 7.74 -12.66
N HIS A 291 -11.40 8.83 -13.38
CA HIS A 291 -10.08 9.47 -13.40
C HIS A 291 -9.73 10.08 -12.05
N LEU A 292 -10.70 10.73 -11.42
CA LEU A 292 -10.55 11.34 -10.10
C LEU A 292 -10.23 10.26 -9.07
N ALA A 293 -10.98 9.14 -9.07
CA ALA A 293 -10.74 8.00 -8.20
C ALA A 293 -9.34 7.43 -8.39
N ARG A 294 -8.90 7.24 -9.63
CA ARG A 294 -7.53 6.78 -9.93
C ARG A 294 -6.47 7.77 -9.43
N GLY A 295 -6.70 9.07 -9.61
CA GLY A 295 -5.81 10.12 -9.13
C GLY A 295 -5.70 10.15 -7.60
N ILE A 296 -6.83 10.07 -6.91
CA ILE A 296 -6.90 10.00 -5.45
C ILE A 296 -6.22 8.73 -4.94
N GLY A 297 -6.47 7.59 -5.56
CA GLY A 297 -5.81 6.32 -5.22
C GLY A 297 -4.29 6.40 -5.33
N TYR A 298 -3.78 7.03 -6.39
CA TYR A 298 -2.35 7.26 -6.56
C TYR A 298 -1.77 8.16 -5.44
N LEU A 299 -2.44 9.27 -5.14
CA LEU A 299 -2.01 10.20 -4.08
C LEU A 299 -2.05 9.55 -2.70
N HIS A 300 -3.11 8.79 -2.40
CA HIS A 300 -3.25 8.08 -1.14
C HIS A 300 -2.17 7.00 -1.00
N GLY A 301 -1.91 6.21 -2.05
CA GLY A 301 -0.84 5.20 -2.04
C GLY A 301 0.53 5.81 -1.71
N HIS A 302 0.82 6.99 -2.24
CA HIS A 302 2.04 7.73 -1.91
C HIS A 302 2.06 8.23 -0.47
N LEU A 303 0.96 8.77 0.04
CA LEU A 303 0.84 9.20 1.42
C LEU A 303 1.05 8.03 2.40
N ALA A 304 0.40 6.89 2.14
CA ALA A 304 0.56 5.68 2.93
C ALA A 304 2.01 5.19 2.89
N LYS A 305 2.66 5.16 1.72
CA LYS A 305 4.06 4.76 1.59
C LYS A 305 4.99 5.70 2.35
N HIS A 306 4.74 7.02 2.30
CA HIS A 306 5.57 7.98 3.01
C HIS A 306 5.46 7.84 4.53
N LEU A 307 4.24 7.68 5.06
CA LEU A 307 3.98 7.66 6.50
C LEU A 307 4.20 6.28 7.15
N LEU A 308 3.96 5.19 6.43
CA LEU A 308 4.09 3.81 6.94
C LEU A 308 5.47 3.20 6.70
N VAL A 309 6.23 3.71 5.72
CA VAL A 309 7.49 3.09 5.25
C VAL A 309 8.69 4.04 5.33
N LYS A 310 8.65 5.18 4.62
CA LYS A 310 9.87 5.99 4.39
C LYS A 310 10.46 6.55 5.68
N THR A 311 9.66 6.87 6.69
CA THR A 311 10.19 7.36 7.98
C THR A 311 11.11 6.36 8.67
N ALA A 312 11.00 5.06 8.36
CA ALA A 312 11.81 4.00 8.96
C ALA A 312 13.18 3.78 8.28
N GLN A 313 13.42 4.39 7.11
CA GLN A 313 14.71 4.28 6.40
C GLN A 313 15.69 5.40 6.75
N TYR A 314 15.22 6.46 7.43
CA TYR A 314 15.99 7.66 7.77
C TYR A 314 16.07 7.95 9.28
N ALA A 315 15.56 7.04 10.13
CA ALA A 315 15.66 7.07 11.58
C ALA A 315 16.60 5.96 12.05
#